data_AF-A0AAE3JS80-F1
#
_entry.id   AF-A0AAE3JS80-F1
#
_cell.length_a   1.000
_cell.length_b   1.000
_cell.length_c   1.000
_cell.angle_alpha   90.00
_cell.angle_beta   90.00
_cell.angle_gamma   90.00
#
_symmetry.space_group_name_H-M   'P 1'
#
loop_
_entity.id
_entity.type
_entity.pdbx_description
1 polymer ?
#
loop_
_entity_poly.entity_id
_entity_poly.type
_entity_poly.pdbx_seq_one_letter_code
_entity_poly.pdbx_strand_id
1 'polypeptide(L)'
;MKNFGNKKMEIFHFIKNYGKRESVGSPIGAPKIVFLWIVLLLGLLIGCQTSDDDEPQLEPYQSELDQLKAAMEPYKDFDKAVADGYDIDATGYRTGMGHHYVKLDLVDGSFDLLQPENLLYVPDKDGKMQFVAVEYVVPIADMDHPQPAPEGFTGSRDVWAINTEFNMWTLHAWIEMDNPNGVFDPMNPGIPEIKENKVKLLRQDPGRTLPPIQRHPPKVPGSPE
;
A
#
# COMPACT_ATOMS: atom_id res chain seq x y z
N MET A 1 3.36 -50.05 0.62
CA MET A 1 3.44 -49.69 2.07
C MET A 1 3.54 -48.17 2.10
N LYS A 2 2.49 -47.44 2.53
CA LYS A 2 2.29 -46.90 3.91
C LYS A 2 3.49 -46.05 4.36
N ASN A 3 3.41 -44.90 5.01
CA ASN A 3 2.41 -43.88 5.37
C ASN A 3 3.24 -42.83 6.16
N PHE A 4 2.85 -41.55 6.12
CA PHE A 4 2.88 -40.53 7.20
C PHE A 4 4.06 -40.41 8.19
N GLY A 5 4.40 -39.15 8.54
CA GLY A 5 4.64 -38.84 9.95
C GLY A 5 5.54 -37.63 10.28
N ASN A 6 4.90 -36.56 10.73
CA ASN A 6 5.44 -35.41 11.47
C ASN A 6 6.36 -35.77 12.67
N LYS A 7 7.31 -34.87 12.98
CA LYS A 7 7.56 -34.25 14.31
C LYS A 7 8.90 -33.50 14.29
N LYS A 8 8.93 -32.18 14.40
CA LYS A 8 8.99 -31.37 15.64
C LYS A 8 10.10 -31.77 16.63
N MET A 9 11.01 -30.79 16.79
CA MET A 9 11.83 -30.44 17.96
C MET A 9 12.99 -31.35 18.34
N GLU A 10 14.19 -30.79 18.25
CA GLU A 10 15.19 -30.51 19.30
C GLU A 10 16.09 -29.43 18.65
N ILE A 11 16.68 -28.40 19.26
CA ILE A 11 17.73 -28.39 20.27
C ILE A 11 17.97 -26.89 20.55
N PHE A 12 17.93 -26.42 21.80
CA PHE A 12 18.98 -25.56 22.36
C PHE A 12 18.79 -25.46 23.88
N HIS A 13 19.59 -26.27 24.57
CA HIS A 13 19.86 -26.24 25.99
C HIS A 13 20.79 -25.07 26.35
N PHE A 14 20.40 -24.24 27.32
CA PHE A 14 21.27 -23.52 28.29
C PHE A 14 20.29 -22.72 29.20
N ILE A 15 20.20 -22.77 30.53
CA ILE A 15 21.11 -23.04 31.64
C ILE A 15 20.24 -23.56 32.82
N LYS A 16 20.69 -24.60 33.52
CA LYS A 16 20.17 -24.98 34.85
C LYS A 16 21.33 -25.12 35.82
N ASN A 17 21.25 -24.39 36.93
CA ASN A 17 22.01 -24.54 38.18
C ASN A 17 21.52 -23.39 39.08
N TYR A 18 21.04 -23.53 40.32
CA TYR A 18 21.34 -24.44 41.42
C TYR A 18 20.20 -24.41 42.47
N GLY A 19 20.12 -25.43 43.33
CA GLY A 19 19.51 -25.37 44.67
C GLY A 19 18.28 -26.27 44.85
N LYS A 20 18.41 -27.59 45.06
CA LYS A 20 18.68 -28.28 46.35
C LYS A 20 17.58 -27.95 47.41
N ARG A 21 16.58 -28.85 47.55
CA ARG A 21 16.31 -29.70 48.77
C ARG A 21 15.50 -28.96 49.87
N GLU A 22 14.56 -29.52 50.64
CA GLU A 22 14.04 -30.86 50.93
C GLU A 22 12.53 -30.81 51.23
N SER A 23 11.90 -31.98 51.14
CA SER A 23 10.58 -32.33 51.66
C SER A 23 10.47 -32.19 53.17
N VAL A 24 9.32 -31.74 53.70
CA VAL A 24 8.61 -32.35 54.86
C VAL A 24 7.14 -31.93 54.80
N GLY A 25 6.22 -32.88 54.84
CA GLY A 25 4.78 -32.64 54.93
C GLY A 25 4.32 -32.33 56.35
N SER A 26 3.12 -31.77 56.49
CA SER A 26 2.36 -31.84 57.74
C SER A 26 0.86 -31.68 57.48
N PRO A 27 0.00 -32.56 58.03
CA PRO A 27 -1.45 -32.45 57.93
C PRO A 27 -2.07 -31.84 59.21
N ILE A 28 -3.26 -31.26 59.02
CA ILE A 28 -4.39 -31.15 59.97
C ILE A 28 -4.19 -30.37 61.28
N GLY A 29 -5.08 -29.38 61.50
CA GLY A 29 -5.52 -29.00 62.84
C GLY A 29 -5.64 -27.50 63.09
N ALA A 30 -6.81 -26.91 62.82
CA ALA A 30 -7.29 -25.73 63.55
C ALA A 30 -7.68 -26.19 64.98
N PRO A 31 -7.71 -25.35 66.05
CA PRO A 31 -8.63 -24.20 66.07
C PRO A 31 -8.33 -23.03 67.06
N LYS A 32 -9.19 -21.99 66.98
CA LYS A 32 -9.58 -20.99 68.02
C LYS A 32 -8.68 -19.76 68.28
N ILE A 33 -9.16 -18.63 67.73
CA ILE A 33 -9.53 -17.37 68.42
C ILE A 33 -8.51 -16.79 69.41
N VAL A 34 -7.78 -15.74 69.00
CA VAL A 34 -7.39 -14.60 69.87
C VAL A 34 -7.32 -13.32 69.02
N PHE A 35 -8.35 -12.49 69.15
CA PHE A 35 -8.30 -11.03 69.36
C PHE A 35 -7.14 -10.20 68.74
N LEU A 36 -7.55 -9.29 67.83
CA LEU A 36 -7.49 -7.83 68.00
C LEU A 36 -6.68 -7.01 66.93
N TRP A 37 -7.44 -6.24 66.14
CA TRP A 37 -7.13 -5.01 65.38
C TRP A 37 -5.91 -4.95 64.44
N ILE A 38 -6.09 -5.23 63.14
CA ILE A 38 -5.42 -4.49 62.06
C ILE A 38 -6.40 -4.29 60.89
N VAL A 39 -6.82 -3.03 60.77
CA VAL A 39 -7.19 -2.33 59.54
C VAL A 39 -8.53 -2.70 58.87
N LEU A 40 -9.50 -1.87 59.23
CA LEU A 40 -10.50 -1.30 58.33
C LEU A 40 -9.84 -0.82 57.01
N LEU A 41 -9.71 -1.69 56.03
CA LEU A 41 -9.53 -1.32 54.61
C LEU A 41 -10.79 -1.81 53.89
N LEU A 42 -11.87 -1.06 54.14
CA LEU A 42 -13.05 -1.05 53.28
C LEU A 42 -12.61 -0.77 51.84
N GLY A 43 -13.29 -1.45 50.92
CA GLY A 43 -12.93 -1.56 49.52
C GLY A 43 -12.57 -0.25 48.84
N LEU A 44 -11.39 -0.27 48.22
CA LEU A 44 -11.07 0.57 47.08
C LEU A 44 -10.30 -0.26 46.06
N LEU A 45 -10.91 -1.36 45.61
CA LEU A 45 -10.62 -1.89 44.27
C LEU A 45 -11.55 -1.14 43.32
N ILE A 46 -11.24 0.14 43.07
CA ILE A 46 -11.61 0.76 41.82
C ILE A 46 -10.80 -0.02 40.79
N GLY A 47 -11.42 -1.03 40.19
CA GLY A 47 -10.95 -1.53 38.92
C GLY A 47 -10.89 -0.31 38.00
N CYS A 48 -9.69 0.06 37.57
CA CYS A 48 -9.57 0.90 36.38
C CYS A 48 -10.24 0.11 35.27
N GLN A 49 -11.45 0.50 34.92
CA GLN A 49 -11.99 0.22 33.60
C GLN A 49 -11.08 1.03 32.67
N THR A 50 -10.06 0.39 32.13
CA THR A 50 -9.46 0.87 30.89
C THR A 50 -10.58 0.75 29.87
N SER A 51 -11.20 1.88 29.53
CA SER A 51 -12.03 1.98 28.35
C SER A 51 -11.14 1.57 27.17
N ASP A 52 -11.41 0.41 26.59
CA ASP A 52 -10.73 -0.15 25.41
C ASP A 52 -11.04 0.67 24.12
N ASP A 53 -11.33 1.98 24.25
CA ASP A 53 -11.83 2.85 23.18
C ASP A 53 -10.73 3.67 22.48
N ASP A 54 -9.45 3.45 22.81
CA ASP A 54 -8.29 4.15 22.22
C ASP A 54 -7.51 3.30 21.20
N GLU A 55 -8.13 2.29 20.57
CA GLU A 55 -7.58 1.72 19.34
C GLU A 55 -7.89 2.68 18.18
N PRO A 56 -6.88 3.24 17.48
CA PRO A 56 -7.14 4.10 16.34
C PRO A 56 -7.97 3.33 15.32
N GLN A 57 -9.21 3.76 15.07
CA GLN A 57 -10.00 3.19 13.99
C GLN A 57 -9.25 3.48 12.69
N LEU A 58 -8.68 2.43 12.10
CA LEU A 58 -8.06 2.52 10.79
C LEU A 58 -9.10 3.04 9.81
N GLU A 59 -8.69 3.97 8.94
CA GLU A 59 -9.57 4.46 7.89
C GLU A 59 -10.09 3.27 7.05
N PRO A 60 -11.32 3.31 6.52
CA PRO A 60 -11.95 2.15 5.89
C PRO A 60 -11.13 1.53 4.74
N TYR A 61 -10.36 2.35 4.01
CA TYR A 61 -9.50 1.93 2.89
C TYR A 61 -8.15 1.34 3.33
N GLN A 62 -7.77 1.41 4.62
CA GLN A 62 -6.42 1.04 5.04
C GLN A 62 -6.12 -0.44 4.79
N SER A 63 -7.09 -1.32 5.04
CA SER A 63 -6.91 -2.76 4.76
C SER A 63 -6.78 -3.06 3.26
N GLU A 64 -7.37 -2.24 2.39
CA GLU A 64 -7.25 -2.37 0.93
C GLU A 64 -5.89 -1.89 0.45
N LEU A 65 -5.37 -0.78 1.01
CA LEU A 65 -4.00 -0.32 0.75
C LEU A 65 -2.96 -1.37 1.17
N ASP A 66 -3.16 -2.04 2.30
CA ASP A 66 -2.26 -3.09 2.77
C ASP A 66 -2.28 -4.31 1.83
N GLN A 67 -3.46 -4.70 1.33
CA GLN A 67 -3.61 -5.76 0.34
C GLN A 67 -2.92 -5.41 -0.98
N LEU A 68 -3.18 -4.20 -1.49
CA LEU A 68 -2.56 -3.68 -2.70
C LEU A 68 -1.04 -3.61 -2.55
N LYS A 69 -0.52 -3.10 -1.43
CA LYS A 69 0.92 -3.06 -1.14
C LYS A 69 1.54 -4.46 -1.17
N ALA A 70 0.90 -5.44 -0.55
CA ALA A 70 1.36 -6.83 -0.57
C ALA A 70 1.34 -7.43 -1.99
N ALA A 71 0.32 -7.13 -2.79
CA ALA A 71 0.20 -7.60 -4.16
C ALA A 71 1.28 -6.98 -5.09
N MET A 72 1.64 -5.72 -4.86
CA MET A 72 2.63 -4.99 -5.68
C MET A 72 4.08 -5.18 -5.23
N GLU A 73 4.32 -5.87 -4.11
CA GLU A 73 5.68 -6.11 -3.59
C GLU A 73 6.67 -6.70 -4.62
N PRO A 74 6.28 -7.65 -5.51
CA PRO A 74 7.17 -8.13 -6.56
C PRO A 74 7.65 -7.02 -7.51
N TYR A 75 6.84 -5.98 -7.75
CA TYR A 75 7.11 -4.92 -8.72
C TYR A 75 8.00 -3.80 -8.19
N LYS A 76 8.43 -3.88 -6.92
CA LYS A 76 9.62 -3.13 -6.47
C LYS A 76 10.86 -3.48 -7.28
N ASP A 77 10.90 -4.69 -7.84
CA ASP A 77 11.83 -5.07 -8.89
C ASP A 77 11.24 -4.72 -10.26
N PHE A 78 11.77 -3.67 -10.86
CA PHE A 78 11.27 -3.13 -12.12
C PHE A 78 11.28 -4.17 -13.27
N ASP A 79 12.27 -5.05 -13.32
CA ASP A 79 12.34 -6.08 -14.37
C ASP A 79 11.17 -7.08 -14.28
N LYS A 80 10.63 -7.31 -13.08
CA LYS A 80 9.44 -8.14 -12.88
C LYS A 80 8.17 -7.45 -13.37
N ALA A 81 8.07 -6.14 -13.19
CA ALA A 81 6.94 -5.36 -13.71
C ALA A 81 6.91 -5.41 -15.24
N VAL A 82 8.06 -5.19 -15.88
CA VAL A 82 8.23 -5.32 -17.34
C VAL A 82 7.88 -6.72 -17.82
N ALA A 83 8.39 -7.76 -17.14
CA ALA A 83 8.10 -9.14 -17.51
C ALA A 83 6.61 -9.52 -17.34
N ASP A 84 5.89 -8.86 -16.45
CA ASP A 84 4.44 -9.04 -16.25
C ASP A 84 3.58 -8.14 -17.17
N GLY A 85 4.20 -7.34 -18.04
CA GLY A 85 3.51 -6.55 -19.06
C GLY A 85 3.36 -5.06 -18.74
N TYR A 86 3.92 -4.56 -17.63
CA TYR A 86 4.07 -3.12 -17.38
C TYR A 86 5.34 -2.61 -18.07
N ASP A 87 5.36 -2.67 -19.40
CA ASP A 87 6.57 -2.48 -20.19
C ASP A 87 6.53 -1.25 -21.10
N ILE A 88 5.52 -0.40 -20.94
CA ILE A 88 5.35 0.83 -21.71
C ILE A 88 5.36 2.04 -20.77
N ASP A 89 6.37 2.90 -20.87
CA ASP A 89 6.37 4.23 -20.28
C ASP A 89 5.40 5.14 -21.06
N ALA A 90 4.22 5.33 -20.48
CA ALA A 90 3.11 6.04 -21.10
C ALA A 90 3.33 7.55 -21.13
N THR A 91 4.07 8.10 -20.16
CA THR A 91 4.19 9.54 -19.99
C THR A 91 5.62 10.05 -20.18
N GLY A 92 6.65 9.24 -19.94
CA GLY A 92 7.95 9.78 -19.55
C GLY A 92 7.89 10.35 -18.13
N TYR A 93 9.03 10.86 -17.64
CA TYR A 93 9.09 11.48 -16.31
C TYR A 93 8.16 12.70 -16.22
N ARG A 94 7.31 12.73 -15.20
CA ARG A 94 6.46 13.87 -14.82
C ARG A 94 6.83 14.35 -13.41
N THR A 95 7.12 15.64 -13.26
CA THR A 95 7.30 16.25 -11.93
C THR A 95 6.06 15.98 -11.07
N GLY A 96 6.25 15.55 -9.82
CA GLY A 96 5.17 15.20 -8.91
C GLY A 96 4.61 13.78 -9.05
N MET A 97 4.90 13.04 -10.12
CA MET A 97 4.33 11.70 -10.37
C MET A 97 5.39 10.64 -10.69
N GLY A 98 6.44 10.98 -11.42
CA GLY A 98 7.43 10.03 -11.94
C GLY A 98 7.05 9.52 -13.33
N HIS A 99 7.51 8.31 -13.67
CA HIS A 99 7.13 7.59 -14.89
C HIS A 99 5.91 6.70 -14.63
N HIS A 100 5.05 6.52 -15.64
CA HIS A 100 3.89 5.63 -15.56
C HIS A 100 4.11 4.45 -16.52
N TYR A 101 4.31 3.25 -15.96
CA TYR A 101 4.45 2.04 -16.74
C TYR A 101 3.11 1.33 -16.81
N VAL A 102 2.52 1.30 -18.00
CA VAL A 102 1.16 0.80 -18.23
C VAL A 102 1.18 -0.66 -18.65
N LYS A 103 0.22 -1.44 -18.13
CA LYS A 103 -0.15 -2.76 -18.66
C LYS A 103 -1.45 -2.64 -19.44
N LEU A 104 -1.32 -2.49 -20.77
CA LEU A 104 -2.44 -2.16 -21.66
C LEU A 104 -3.61 -3.16 -21.60
N ASP A 105 -3.34 -4.43 -21.32
CA ASP A 105 -4.36 -5.47 -21.21
C ASP A 105 -5.35 -5.25 -20.05
N LEU A 106 -5.00 -4.40 -19.07
CA LEU A 106 -5.85 -4.06 -17.93
C LEU A 106 -6.70 -2.81 -18.16
N VAL A 107 -6.46 -2.02 -19.22
CA VAL A 107 -7.20 -0.77 -19.47
C VAL A 107 -8.60 -1.10 -19.99
N ASP A 108 -9.53 -1.42 -19.08
CA ASP A 108 -10.83 -2.02 -19.40
C ASP A 108 -12.06 -1.30 -18.81
N GLY A 109 -11.86 -0.11 -18.26
CA GLY A 109 -12.93 0.77 -17.79
C GLY A 109 -13.54 0.38 -16.44
N SER A 110 -12.94 -0.60 -15.76
CA SER A 110 -13.28 -1.00 -14.41
C SER A 110 -12.18 -0.63 -13.42
N PHE A 111 -12.52 -0.53 -12.14
CA PHE A 111 -11.54 -0.43 -11.05
C PHE A 111 -11.40 -1.82 -10.43
N ASP A 112 -10.21 -2.41 -10.47
CA ASP A 112 -9.85 -3.62 -9.72
C ASP A 112 -8.70 -3.30 -8.77
N LEU A 113 -8.98 -3.36 -7.47
CA LEU A 113 -8.04 -3.05 -6.38
C LEU A 113 -6.66 -3.72 -6.53
N LEU A 114 -6.56 -4.92 -7.11
CA LEU A 114 -5.30 -5.66 -7.19
C LEU A 114 -4.69 -5.68 -8.59
N GLN A 115 -5.32 -5.01 -9.55
CA GLN A 115 -4.87 -4.93 -10.94
C GLN A 115 -4.81 -3.47 -11.41
N PRO A 116 -4.00 -2.60 -10.79
CA PRO A 116 -3.83 -1.25 -11.29
C PRO A 116 -3.27 -1.24 -12.71
N GLU A 117 -3.77 -0.36 -13.58
CA GLU A 117 -3.31 -0.28 -14.96
C GLU A 117 -1.89 0.29 -15.07
N ASN A 118 -1.49 1.14 -14.13
CA ASN A 118 -0.18 1.78 -14.10
C ASN A 118 0.58 1.54 -12.80
N LEU A 119 1.88 1.30 -12.95
CA LEU A 119 2.85 1.33 -11.86
C LEU A 119 3.75 2.56 -12.01
N LEU A 120 3.93 3.30 -10.92
CA LEU A 120 4.70 4.55 -10.93
C LEU A 120 6.11 4.32 -10.41
N TYR A 121 7.09 4.86 -11.14
CA TYR A 121 8.50 4.75 -10.80
C TYR A 121 9.23 6.09 -10.84
N VAL A 122 10.18 6.25 -9.92
CA VAL A 122 11.13 7.37 -9.91
C VAL A 122 12.54 6.80 -10.02
N PRO A 123 13.36 7.23 -11.00
CA PRO A 123 14.74 6.76 -11.11
C PRO A 123 15.58 7.34 -9.97
N ASP A 124 16.41 6.49 -9.36
CA ASP A 124 17.39 6.93 -8.37
C ASP A 124 18.57 7.68 -9.02
N LYS A 125 19.60 8.01 -8.23
CA LYS A 125 20.79 8.71 -8.71
C LYS A 125 21.58 7.96 -9.80
N ASP A 126 21.44 6.64 -9.85
CA ASP A 126 22.13 5.75 -10.79
C ASP A 126 21.21 5.35 -11.96
N GLY A 127 19.98 5.87 -12.00
CA GLY A 127 18.99 5.59 -13.04
C GLY A 127 18.13 4.36 -12.76
N LYS A 128 18.28 3.70 -11.61
CA LYS A 128 17.47 2.52 -11.28
C LYS A 128 16.06 2.96 -10.88
N MET A 129 15.06 2.43 -11.58
CA MET A 129 13.64 2.69 -11.31
C MET A 129 13.24 2.18 -9.92
N GLN A 130 12.76 3.09 -9.07
CA GLN A 130 12.21 2.80 -7.74
C GLN A 130 10.69 2.89 -7.79
N PHE A 131 10.00 1.83 -7.36
CA PHE A 131 8.54 1.82 -7.26
C PHE A 131 8.06 2.80 -6.19
N VAL A 132 7.06 3.62 -6.48
CA VAL A 132 6.56 4.66 -5.56
C VAL A 132 5.05 4.63 -5.33
N ALA A 133 4.26 4.25 -6.34
CA ALA A 133 2.81 4.31 -6.30
C ALA A 133 2.20 3.45 -7.41
N VAL A 134 0.87 3.37 -7.40
CA VAL A 134 0.08 2.85 -8.53
C VAL A 134 -0.91 3.91 -9.00
N GLU A 135 -1.39 3.78 -10.23
CA GLU A 135 -2.47 4.59 -10.76
C GLU A 135 -3.49 3.69 -11.48
N TYR A 136 -4.76 3.92 -11.18
CA TYR A 136 -5.88 3.33 -11.90
C TYR A 136 -6.35 4.27 -13.00
N VAL A 137 -6.65 3.75 -14.18
CA VAL A 137 -7.16 4.56 -15.29
C VAL A 137 -8.41 3.96 -15.91
N VAL A 138 -9.43 4.80 -16.08
CA VAL A 138 -10.71 4.41 -16.67
C VAL A 138 -10.99 5.31 -17.88
N PRO A 139 -11.01 4.75 -19.11
CA PRO A 139 -11.24 5.54 -20.32
C PRO A 139 -12.57 6.29 -20.30
N ILE A 140 -12.56 7.51 -20.83
CA ILE A 140 -13.74 8.35 -21.04
C ILE A 140 -14.05 8.36 -22.53
N ALA A 141 -15.22 7.84 -22.90
CA ALA A 141 -15.63 7.72 -24.31
C ALA A 141 -16.06 9.06 -24.92
N ASP A 142 -16.70 9.94 -24.13
CA ASP A 142 -17.14 11.27 -24.53
C ASP A 142 -16.63 12.30 -23.52
N MET A 143 -15.64 13.08 -23.91
CA MET A 143 -15.05 14.13 -23.06
C MET A 143 -15.93 15.37 -22.92
N ASP A 144 -16.92 15.57 -23.79
CA ASP A 144 -17.90 16.65 -23.65
C ASP A 144 -18.96 16.29 -22.59
N HIS A 145 -19.19 14.99 -22.36
CA HIS A 145 -20.12 14.45 -21.37
C HIS A 145 -19.51 13.25 -20.62
N PRO A 146 -18.47 13.47 -19.79
CA PRO A 146 -17.79 12.38 -19.12
C PRO A 146 -18.76 11.61 -18.21
N GLN A 147 -18.70 10.29 -18.25
CA GLN A 147 -19.38 9.47 -17.25
C GLN A 147 -18.84 9.80 -15.84
N PRO A 148 -19.62 9.59 -14.77
CA PRO A 148 -19.10 9.72 -13.41
C PRO A 148 -17.84 8.86 -13.21
N ALA A 149 -16.93 9.33 -12.37
CA ALA A 149 -15.82 8.49 -11.92
C ALA A 149 -16.36 7.20 -11.28
N PRO A 150 -15.66 6.06 -11.47
CA PRO A 150 -16.07 4.80 -10.86
C PRO A 150 -15.96 4.87 -9.33
N GLU A 151 -16.59 3.91 -8.66
CA GLU A 151 -16.28 3.63 -7.25
C GLU A 151 -14.87 3.05 -7.16
N GLY A 152 -14.05 3.54 -6.22
CA GLY A 152 -12.69 3.07 -6.00
C GLY A 152 -12.55 2.42 -4.63
N PHE A 153 -11.61 2.91 -3.81
CA PHE A 153 -11.37 2.38 -2.47
C PHE A 153 -12.57 2.64 -1.55
N THR A 154 -12.72 1.79 -0.53
CA THR A 154 -13.78 1.92 0.46
C THR A 154 -13.68 3.26 1.19
N GLY A 155 -14.77 4.04 1.14
CA GLY A 155 -14.87 5.33 1.82
C GLY A 155 -15.06 6.46 0.82
N SER A 156 -14.55 7.65 1.15
CA SER A 156 -14.76 8.86 0.36
C SER A 156 -13.48 9.68 0.18
N ARG A 157 -12.31 9.04 0.34
CA ARG A 157 -11.01 9.71 0.30
C ARG A 157 -10.35 9.69 -1.08
N ASP A 158 -10.87 8.89 -2.01
CA ASP A 158 -10.40 8.87 -3.39
C ASP A 158 -10.44 10.26 -4.02
N VAL A 159 -9.39 10.58 -4.79
CA VAL A 159 -9.31 11.82 -5.56
C VAL A 159 -9.18 11.46 -7.03
N TRP A 160 -10.31 11.15 -7.65
CA TRP A 160 -10.39 10.94 -9.10
C TRP A 160 -10.18 12.27 -9.85
N ALA A 161 -9.33 12.25 -10.88
CA ALA A 161 -9.04 13.39 -11.74
C ALA A 161 -9.23 13.03 -13.22
N ILE A 162 -9.62 14.00 -14.05
CA ILE A 162 -9.64 13.81 -15.51
C ILE A 162 -8.27 14.15 -16.07
N ASN A 163 -7.65 13.18 -16.74
CA ASN A 163 -6.51 13.40 -17.60
C ASN A 163 -6.99 13.65 -19.04
N THR A 164 -6.80 14.87 -19.53
CA THR A 164 -7.19 15.30 -20.87
C THR A 164 -6.17 14.98 -21.96
N GLU A 165 -4.95 14.55 -21.59
CA GLU A 165 -3.94 14.06 -22.54
C GLU A 165 -4.36 12.70 -23.11
N PHE A 166 -4.98 11.86 -22.27
CA PHE A 166 -5.37 10.50 -22.62
C PHE A 166 -6.89 10.22 -22.51
N ASN A 167 -7.71 11.23 -22.22
CA ASN A 167 -9.17 11.13 -22.07
C ASN A 167 -9.59 10.02 -21.09
N MET A 168 -9.14 10.11 -19.85
CA MET A 168 -9.37 9.09 -18.82
C MET A 168 -9.61 9.72 -17.46
N TRP A 169 -10.41 9.04 -16.64
CA TRP A 169 -10.35 9.21 -15.19
C TRP A 169 -9.08 8.55 -14.66
N THR A 170 -8.40 9.19 -13.71
CA THR A 170 -7.25 8.62 -13.03
C THR A 170 -7.37 8.74 -11.52
N LEU A 171 -6.87 7.73 -10.81
CA LEU A 171 -6.78 7.70 -9.35
C LEU A 171 -5.39 7.21 -8.96
N HIS A 172 -4.65 8.03 -8.23
CA HIS A 172 -3.34 7.68 -7.70
C HIS A 172 -3.48 7.04 -6.33
N ALA A 173 -2.63 6.06 -6.01
CA ALA A 173 -2.48 5.53 -4.66
C ALA A 173 -0.99 5.40 -4.29
N TRP A 174 -0.54 6.26 -3.38
CA TRP A 174 0.84 6.34 -2.88
C TRP A 174 1.15 5.26 -1.85
N ILE A 175 1.24 4.00 -2.30
CA ILE A 175 1.37 2.84 -1.41
C ILE A 175 2.79 2.55 -0.91
N GLU A 176 3.81 3.10 -1.58
CA GLU A 176 5.22 2.89 -1.21
C GLU A 176 5.92 4.17 -0.78
N MET A 177 5.75 5.28 -1.49
CA MET A 177 6.30 6.58 -1.11
C MET A 177 5.26 7.39 -0.34
N ASP A 178 5.58 7.84 0.88
CA ASP A 178 4.71 8.72 1.65
C ASP A 178 4.36 10.00 0.88
N ASN A 179 3.08 10.41 0.94
CA ASN A 179 2.62 11.68 0.37
C ASN A 179 2.05 12.58 1.48
N PRO A 180 2.69 13.72 1.80
CA PRO A 180 2.20 14.61 2.85
C PRO A 180 0.85 15.27 2.55
N ASN A 181 0.41 15.28 1.28
CA ASN A 181 -0.91 15.79 0.89
C ASN A 181 -2.01 14.72 1.03
N GLY A 182 -1.64 13.45 1.19
CA GLY A 182 -2.55 12.31 1.32
C GLY A 182 -2.26 11.21 0.33
N VAL A 183 -2.63 9.97 0.69
CA VAL A 183 -2.34 8.75 -0.09
C VAL A 183 -3.01 8.73 -1.47
N PHE A 184 -4.09 9.50 -1.67
CA PHE A 184 -4.80 9.58 -2.94
C PHE A 184 -4.60 10.91 -3.68
N ASP A 185 -3.78 11.84 -3.17
CA ASP A 185 -3.53 13.10 -3.89
C ASP A 185 -2.86 12.80 -5.25
N PRO A 186 -3.32 13.37 -6.36
CA PRO A 186 -2.75 13.07 -7.69
C PRO A 186 -1.27 13.46 -7.83
N MET A 187 -0.73 14.29 -6.94
CA MET A 187 0.64 14.78 -7.00
C MET A 187 1.37 14.54 -5.68
N ASN A 188 2.63 14.13 -5.74
CA ASN A 188 3.51 14.05 -4.57
C ASN A 188 4.58 15.14 -4.62
N PRO A 189 4.59 16.12 -3.68
CA PRO A 189 5.59 17.19 -3.67
C PRO A 189 7.02 16.69 -3.40
N GLY A 190 7.17 15.45 -2.93
CA GLY A 190 8.46 14.78 -2.77
C GLY A 190 9.12 14.35 -4.09
N ILE A 191 8.42 14.40 -5.23
CA ILE A 191 8.96 14.08 -6.55
C ILE A 191 9.35 15.38 -7.28
N PRO A 192 10.65 15.74 -7.30
CA PRO A 192 11.08 17.03 -7.81
C PRO A 192 11.12 17.06 -9.34
N GLU A 193 11.21 18.27 -9.87
CA GLU A 193 11.58 18.48 -11.26
C GLU A 193 13.03 18.03 -11.49
N ILE A 194 13.26 17.30 -12.59
CA ILE A 194 14.60 16.88 -12.99
C ILE A 194 15.09 17.82 -14.11
N LYS A 195 16.18 18.55 -13.84
CA LYS A 195 16.82 19.43 -14.83
C LYS A 195 17.27 18.62 -16.06
N GLU A 196 17.08 19.16 -17.27
CA GLU A 196 17.30 18.49 -18.57
C GLU A 196 18.62 17.70 -18.68
N ASN A 197 19.71 18.25 -18.14
CA ASN A 197 21.05 17.67 -18.16
C ASN A 197 21.10 16.33 -17.41
N LYS A 198 20.31 16.20 -16.34
CA LYS A 198 20.16 15.00 -15.52
C LYS A 198 19.12 14.06 -16.13
N VAL A 199 18.11 14.58 -16.82
CA VAL A 199 17.13 13.76 -17.58
C VAL A 199 17.85 12.88 -18.60
N LYS A 200 18.88 13.37 -19.31
CA LYS A 200 19.63 12.55 -20.28
C LYS A 200 20.37 11.35 -19.63
N LEU A 201 20.76 11.47 -18.37
CA LEU A 201 21.40 10.39 -17.61
C LEU A 201 20.38 9.36 -17.10
N LEU A 202 19.18 9.81 -16.74
CA LEU A 202 18.10 8.96 -16.23
C LEU A 202 17.20 8.40 -17.35
N ARG A 203 17.37 8.88 -18.58
CA ARG A 203 16.69 8.45 -19.81
C ARG A 203 17.15 7.11 -20.37
N GLN A 204 18.01 6.37 -19.67
CA GLN A 204 18.20 4.96 -20.00
C GLN A 204 16.94 4.22 -19.55
N ASP A 205 15.85 4.46 -20.28
CA ASP A 205 14.54 3.86 -20.08
C ASP A 205 14.62 2.41 -20.57
N PRO A 206 14.51 1.42 -19.67
CA PRO A 206 14.44 0.02 -20.06
C PRO A 206 13.11 -0.38 -20.73
N GLY A 207 12.06 0.44 -20.64
CA GLY A 207 10.76 0.18 -21.24
C GLY A 207 10.60 0.71 -22.66
N ARG A 208 9.47 0.34 -23.27
CA ARG A 208 8.99 0.93 -24.52
C ARG A 208 8.36 2.28 -24.22
N THR A 209 8.51 3.27 -25.09
CA THR A 209 7.80 4.55 -24.92
C THR A 209 6.60 4.61 -25.87
N LEU A 210 5.48 5.18 -25.42
CA LEU A 210 4.40 5.50 -26.35
C LEU A 210 4.89 6.55 -27.37
N PRO A 211 4.53 6.42 -28.66
CA PRO A 211 4.74 7.51 -29.59
C PRO A 211 3.95 8.74 -29.13
N PRO A 212 4.43 9.97 -29.40
CA PRO A 212 3.68 11.17 -29.06
C PRO A 212 2.26 11.09 -29.62
N ILE A 213 1.25 11.29 -28.77
CA ILE A 213 -0.13 11.38 -29.23
C ILE A 213 -0.21 12.54 -30.22
N GLN A 214 -0.48 12.22 -31.49
CA GLN A 214 -0.76 13.24 -32.48
C GLN A 214 -2.07 13.91 -32.06
N ARG A 215 -1.98 15.11 -31.48
CA ARG A 215 -3.15 15.93 -31.20
C ARG A 215 -3.84 16.22 -32.54
N HIS A 216 -4.83 15.40 -32.91
CA HIS A 216 -5.73 15.78 -33.97
C HIS A 216 -6.44 17.05 -33.51
N PRO A 217 -6.41 18.13 -34.31
CA PRO A 217 -7.18 19.32 -33.97
C PRO A 217 -8.65 18.91 -33.79
N PRO A 218 -9.39 19.53 -32.86
CA PRO A 218 -10.80 19.25 -32.67
C PRO A 218 -11.49 19.33 -34.03
N LYS A 219 -12.22 18.26 -34.38
CA LYS A 219 -12.95 18.17 -35.65
C LYS A 219 -13.96 19.32 -35.64
N VAL A 220 -13.72 20.33 -36.49
CA VAL A 220 -14.65 21.47 -36.61
C VAL A 220 -16.00 20.90 -37.07
N PRO A 221 -17.09 21.10 -36.31
CA PRO A 221 -18.40 20.60 -36.72
C PRO A 221 -18.76 21.15 -38.10
N GLY A 222 -18.97 20.26 -39.07
CA GLY A 222 -19.42 20.63 -40.42
C GLY A 222 -18.37 20.65 -41.53
N SER A 223 -17.15 20.14 -41.32
CA SER A 223 -16.22 19.91 -42.45
C SER A 223 -16.57 18.62 -43.19
N PRO A 224 -16.77 18.65 -44.53
CA PRO A 224 -16.97 17.44 -45.32
C PRO A 224 -15.69 16.58 -45.36
N GLU A 225 -15.88 15.26 -45.46
CA GLU A 225 -14.82 14.24 -45.55
C GLU A 225 -13.93 14.39 -46.80
#